data_AF-A0A8H5LPF5-F1
#
_entry.id   AF-A0A8H5LPF5-F1
#
_cell.length_a   1.000
_cell.length_b   1.000
_cell.length_c   1.000
_cell.angle_alpha   90.00
_cell.angle_beta   90.00
_cell.angle_gamma   90.00
#
_symmetry.space_group_name_H-M   'P 1'
#
loop_
_entity.id
_entity.type
_entity.pdbx_description
1 polymer ?
#
loop_
_entity_poly.entity_id
_entity_poly.type
_entity_poly.pdbx_seq_one_letter_code
_entity_poly.pdbx_strand_id
1 'polypeptide(L)'
;MFFRVAARENCIWLVSLFKECWAAVYNLMIEQTVTVGKGRNQHDVQEPTRKCHAFLLLRHRNVWPTYYQVIKMPISMSNIRQIMSRGPEKGFASIEQYIDAWRLMFANAWEFNQENSQIYQDALDLEKYFDEQILQAAQKYFISLPESSFMMPM
;
A
#
# COMPACT_ATOMS: atom_id res chain seq x y z
N MET A 1 -34.82 10.85 5.11
CA MET A 1 -34.48 9.90 4.01
C MET A 1 -33.25 10.34 3.18
N PHE A 2 -32.60 11.48 3.47
CA PHE A 2 -31.51 12.03 2.64
C PHE A 2 -30.08 11.52 2.94
N PHE A 3 -29.85 10.84 4.07
CA PHE A 3 -28.50 10.36 4.43
C PHE A 3 -28.00 9.13 3.64
N ARG A 4 -28.88 8.43 2.91
CA ARG A 4 -28.49 7.19 2.20
C ARG A 4 -27.96 7.40 0.77
N VAL A 5 -28.16 8.57 0.18
CA VAL A 5 -27.72 8.86 -1.20
C VAL A 5 -26.25 9.33 -1.23
N ALA A 6 -25.85 10.21 -0.30
CA ALA A 6 -24.47 10.69 -0.20
C ALA A 6 -23.44 9.57 0.08
N ALA A 7 -23.81 8.56 0.87
CA ALA A 7 -22.94 7.42 1.14
C ALA A 7 -22.67 6.54 -0.10
N ARG A 8 -23.62 6.48 -1.06
CA ARG A 8 -23.45 5.71 -2.30
C ARG A 8 -22.56 6.43 -3.31
N GLU A 9 -22.65 7.75 -3.40
CA GLU A 9 -21.79 8.55 -4.28
C GLU A 9 -20.34 8.59 -3.77
N ASN A 10 -20.13 8.63 -2.45
CA ASN A 10 -18.79 8.51 -1.84
C ASN A 10 -18.08 7.16 -2.15
N CYS A 11 -18.81 6.09 -2.47
CA CYS A 11 -18.23 4.77 -2.72
C CYS A 11 -17.70 4.58 -4.14
N ILE A 12 -18.25 5.30 -5.14
CA ILE A 12 -17.85 5.14 -6.54
C ILE A 12 -16.44 5.71 -6.74
N TRP A 13 -16.17 6.87 -6.14
CA TRP A 13 -14.86 7.52 -6.20
C TRP A 13 -13.79 6.73 -5.43
N LEU A 14 -14.13 6.13 -4.28
CA LEU A 14 -13.19 5.32 -3.50
C LEU A 14 -12.69 4.09 -4.29
N VAL A 15 -13.56 3.46 -5.08
CA VAL A 15 -13.17 2.30 -5.92
C VAL A 15 -12.32 2.73 -7.12
N SER A 16 -12.58 3.90 -7.72
CA SER A 16 -11.75 4.46 -8.79
C SER A 16 -10.39 4.91 -8.27
N LEU A 17 -10.38 5.61 -7.13
CA LEU A 17 -9.17 5.97 -6.38
C LEU A 17 -8.35 4.72 -6.04
N PHE A 18 -9.00 3.67 -5.55
CA PHE A 18 -8.35 2.40 -5.27
C PHE A 18 -7.64 1.83 -6.50
N LYS A 19 -8.31 1.81 -7.65
CA LYS A 19 -7.69 1.31 -8.90
C LYS A 19 -6.50 2.15 -9.32
N GLU A 20 -6.59 3.47 -9.18
CA GLU A 20 -5.52 4.41 -9.52
C GLU A 20 -4.32 4.25 -8.56
N CYS A 21 -4.53 4.33 -7.25
CA CYS A 21 -3.46 4.11 -6.25
C CYS A 21 -2.87 2.70 -6.34
N TRP A 22 -3.70 1.68 -6.49
CA TRP A 22 -3.25 0.29 -6.64
C TRP A 22 -2.37 0.16 -7.88
N ALA A 23 -2.85 0.62 -9.04
CA ALA A 23 -2.11 0.50 -10.28
C ALA A 23 -0.81 1.32 -10.22
N ALA A 24 -0.86 2.52 -9.66
CA ALA A 24 0.30 3.39 -9.51
C ALA A 24 1.39 2.73 -8.65
N VAL A 25 1.03 2.29 -7.44
CA VAL A 25 1.98 1.66 -6.51
C VAL A 25 2.46 0.30 -7.05
N TYR A 26 1.55 -0.50 -7.63
CA TYR A 26 1.88 -1.78 -8.28
C TYR A 26 2.83 -1.60 -9.47
N ASN A 27 2.56 -0.62 -10.34
CA ASN A 27 3.39 -0.35 -11.51
C ASN A 27 4.77 0.15 -11.08
N LEU A 28 4.87 1.03 -10.08
CA LEU A 28 6.16 1.47 -9.55
C LEU A 28 6.97 0.29 -9.01
N MET A 29 6.34 -0.62 -8.27
CA MET A 29 6.98 -1.85 -7.83
C MET A 29 7.51 -2.68 -9.01
N ILE A 30 6.73 -2.84 -10.09
CA ILE A 30 7.16 -3.57 -11.28
C ILE A 30 8.25 -2.82 -12.06
N GLU A 31 8.13 -1.52 -12.28
CA GLU A 31 9.10 -0.71 -13.04
C GLU A 31 10.46 -0.65 -12.35
N GLN A 32 10.50 -0.60 -11.02
CA GLN A 32 11.74 -0.72 -10.24
C GLN A 32 12.39 -2.11 -10.32
N THR A 33 11.64 -3.17 -10.61
CA THR A 33 12.24 -4.49 -10.91
C THR A 33 12.89 -4.55 -12.28
N VAL A 34 12.36 -3.82 -13.26
CA VAL A 34 12.87 -3.80 -14.65
C VAL A 34 14.15 -2.95 -14.78
N THR A 35 14.24 -1.82 -14.09
CA THR A 35 15.43 -0.94 -14.15
C THR A 35 16.66 -1.54 -13.47
N VAL A 36 16.49 -2.25 -12.35
CA VAL A 36 17.58 -2.98 -11.66
C VAL A 36 18.08 -4.17 -12.49
N GLY A 37 17.22 -4.81 -13.28
CA GLY A 37 17.58 -5.94 -14.15
C GLY A 37 18.49 -5.60 -15.34
N LYS A 38 18.83 -4.32 -15.55
CA LYS A 38 19.62 -3.87 -16.72
C LYS A 38 21.14 -3.82 -16.48
N GLY A 39 21.64 -4.36 -15.37
CA GLY A 39 23.08 -4.34 -15.07
C GLY A 39 23.57 -5.48 -14.18
N ARG A 40 23.80 -6.66 -14.77
CA ARG A 40 24.93 -7.60 -14.54
C ARG A 40 24.63 -8.97 -15.19
N ASN A 41 25.68 -9.57 -15.73
CA ASN A 41 25.76 -10.76 -16.60
C ASN A 41 24.65 -11.83 -16.50
N GLN A 42 24.26 -12.32 -17.68
CA GLN A 42 23.44 -13.51 -17.91
C GLN A 42 24.09 -14.72 -17.23
N HIS A 43 23.51 -15.21 -16.12
CA HIS A 43 23.53 -16.62 -15.72
C HIS A 43 22.67 -16.94 -14.48
N ASP A 44 22.12 -15.94 -13.79
CA ASP A 44 21.01 -16.17 -12.85
C ASP A 44 19.69 -15.76 -13.51
N VAL A 45 18.80 -16.72 -13.76
CA VAL A 45 17.37 -16.41 -13.96
C VAL A 45 16.87 -15.91 -12.61
N GLN A 46 17.09 -14.63 -12.31
CA GLN A 46 16.49 -13.97 -11.16
C GLN A 46 14.99 -13.86 -11.46
N GLU A 47 14.23 -14.78 -10.86
CA GLU A 47 12.81 -14.62 -10.52
C GLU A 47 12.50 -13.14 -10.27
N PRO A 48 11.41 -12.59 -10.84
CA PRO A 48 11.08 -11.16 -10.77
C PRO A 48 11.33 -10.68 -9.34
N THR A 49 12.26 -9.74 -9.23
CA THR A 49 13.05 -9.50 -8.01
C THR A 49 12.15 -9.49 -6.77
N ARG A 50 12.54 -10.25 -5.74
CA ARG A 50 11.86 -10.47 -4.45
C ARG A 50 11.28 -9.22 -3.74
N LYS A 51 11.55 -8.00 -4.23
CA LYS A 51 11.11 -6.69 -3.74
C LYS A 51 9.60 -6.57 -3.66
N CYS A 52 8.88 -6.81 -4.77
CA CYS A 52 7.43 -6.64 -4.83
C CYS A 52 6.71 -7.67 -3.95
N HIS A 53 7.25 -8.89 -3.87
CA HIS A 53 6.58 -9.97 -3.16
C HIS A 53 6.39 -9.65 -1.66
N ALA A 54 7.32 -8.91 -1.04
CA ALA A 54 7.24 -8.58 0.39
C ALA A 54 6.02 -7.71 0.73
N PHE A 55 5.66 -6.76 -0.14
CA PHE A 55 4.49 -5.90 0.03
C PHE A 55 3.22 -6.51 -0.54
N LEU A 56 3.33 -7.38 -1.56
CA LEU A 56 2.18 -8.04 -2.17
C LEU A 56 1.53 -9.06 -1.24
N LEU A 57 2.32 -9.96 -0.65
CA LEU A 57 1.82 -11.13 0.06
C LEU A 57 2.58 -11.40 1.37
N LEU A 58 1.83 -11.55 2.46
CA LEU A 58 2.37 -12.07 3.72
C LEU A 58 2.77 -13.55 3.58
N ARG A 59 3.92 -13.91 4.13
CA ARG A 59 4.30 -15.33 4.31
C ARG A 59 3.46 -15.96 5.42
N HIS A 60 3.18 -17.24 5.33
CA HIS A 60 2.44 -17.95 6.36
C HIS A 60 3.17 -17.90 7.73
N ARG A 61 2.42 -17.75 8.83
CA ARG A 61 2.98 -17.62 10.19
C ARG A 61 3.93 -18.75 10.57
N ASN A 62 3.62 -19.98 10.14
CA ASN A 62 4.46 -21.16 10.42
C ASN A 62 5.83 -21.10 9.75
N VAL A 63 5.94 -20.37 8.63
CA VAL A 63 7.19 -20.25 7.87
C VAL A 63 8.01 -19.05 8.33
N TRP A 64 7.38 -18.03 8.91
CA TRP A 64 8.05 -16.82 9.36
C TRP A 64 7.64 -16.37 10.77
N PRO A 65 7.74 -17.23 11.80
CA PRO A 65 7.18 -16.96 13.12
C PRO A 65 7.74 -15.69 13.76
N THR A 66 9.03 -15.40 13.58
CA THR A 66 9.70 -14.21 14.12
C THR A 66 9.06 -12.91 13.64
N TYR A 67 8.66 -12.84 12.36
CA TYR A 67 7.98 -11.66 11.82
C TYR A 67 6.69 -11.38 12.60
N TYR A 68 5.90 -12.41 12.85
CA TYR A 68 4.65 -12.31 13.58
C TYR A 68 4.79 -12.18 15.11
N GLN A 69 6.01 -12.28 15.65
CA GLN A 69 6.32 -11.96 17.04
C GLN A 69 6.61 -10.46 17.19
N VAL A 70 7.33 -9.88 16.23
CA VAL A 70 7.67 -8.45 16.19
C VAL A 70 6.45 -7.65 15.73
N ILE A 71 5.96 -7.93 14.53
CA ILE A 71 4.86 -7.19 13.89
C ILE A 71 3.51 -7.68 14.39
N LYS A 72 2.79 -6.78 15.07
CA LYS A 72 1.51 -7.07 15.75
C LYS A 72 0.33 -7.11 14.81
N MET A 73 0.31 -6.23 13.81
CA MET A 73 -0.76 -6.11 12.82
C MET A 73 -0.22 -6.29 11.39
N PRO A 74 0.14 -7.52 10.99
CA PRO A 74 0.58 -7.82 9.63
C PRO A 74 -0.50 -7.48 8.60
N ILE A 75 -0.10 -6.78 7.54
CA ILE A 75 -0.95 -6.48 6.40
C ILE A 75 -0.11 -6.44 5.13
N SER A 76 -0.67 -6.91 4.02
CA SER A 76 -0.10 -6.74 2.69
C SER A 76 -1.10 -6.08 1.74
N MET A 77 -0.64 -5.67 0.57
CA MET A 77 -1.49 -5.14 -0.49
C MET A 77 -2.63 -6.10 -0.85
N SER A 78 -2.37 -7.40 -0.97
CA SER A 78 -3.45 -8.37 -1.24
C SER A 78 -4.52 -8.35 -0.14
N ASN A 79 -4.14 -8.15 1.12
CA ASN A 79 -5.13 -7.98 2.20
C ASN A 79 -5.91 -6.67 2.04
N ILE A 80 -5.24 -5.55 1.76
CA ILE A 80 -5.89 -4.25 1.53
C ILE A 80 -6.89 -4.34 0.38
N ARG A 81 -6.51 -4.97 -0.74
CA ARG A 81 -7.40 -5.22 -1.89
C ARG A 81 -8.60 -6.07 -1.51
N GLN A 82 -8.38 -7.12 -0.72
CA GLN A 82 -9.47 -7.97 -0.25
C GLN A 82 -10.44 -7.20 0.64
N ILE A 83 -9.94 -6.38 1.57
CA ILE A 83 -10.77 -5.53 2.44
C ILE A 83 -11.59 -4.55 1.60
N MET A 84 -10.96 -3.87 0.64
CA MET A 84 -11.63 -2.95 -0.27
C MET A 84 -12.76 -3.63 -1.06
N SER A 85 -12.52 -4.85 -1.57
CA SER A 85 -13.53 -5.60 -2.34
C SER A 85 -14.81 -5.94 -1.57
N ARG A 86 -14.78 -5.86 -0.24
CA ARG A 86 -15.95 -6.09 0.62
C ARG A 86 -16.92 -4.90 0.68
N GLY A 87 -16.53 -3.76 0.10
CA GLY A 87 -17.34 -2.54 0.08
C GLY A 87 -17.38 -1.81 1.44
N PRO A 88 -18.10 -0.68 1.53
CA PRO A 88 -18.06 0.21 2.70
C PRO A 88 -18.62 -0.42 3.99
N GLU A 89 -19.55 -1.37 3.88
CA GLU A 89 -20.21 -1.97 5.04
C GLU A 89 -19.35 -3.01 5.76
N LYS A 90 -18.41 -3.63 5.04
CA LYS A 90 -17.60 -4.78 5.53
C LYS A 90 -16.10 -4.62 5.30
N GLY A 91 -15.70 -3.54 4.65
CA GLY A 91 -14.34 -3.19 4.27
C GLY A 91 -13.93 -1.87 4.89
N PHE A 92 -13.36 -0.98 4.08
CA PHE A 92 -13.04 0.38 4.50
C PHE A 92 -14.29 1.26 4.48
N ALA A 93 -14.70 1.74 5.65
CA ALA A 93 -15.87 2.61 5.80
C ALA A 93 -15.54 4.06 5.42
N SER A 94 -14.26 4.43 5.38
CA SER A 94 -13.79 5.78 5.08
C SER A 94 -12.43 5.77 4.38
N ILE A 95 -12.04 6.91 3.79
CA ILE A 95 -10.73 7.07 3.13
C ILE A 95 -9.58 7.00 4.13
N GLU A 96 -9.82 7.43 5.37
CA GLU A 96 -8.84 7.40 6.46
C GLU A 96 -8.46 5.97 6.81
N GLN A 97 -9.45 5.09 6.98
CA GLN A 97 -9.17 3.67 7.24
C GLN A 97 -8.39 3.00 6.10
N TYR A 98 -8.63 3.46 4.87
CA TYR A 98 -7.88 3.00 3.70
C TYR A 98 -6.43 3.48 3.75
N ILE A 99 -6.20 4.78 3.97
CA ILE A 99 -4.86 5.38 4.11
C ILE A 99 -4.09 4.73 5.26
N ASP A 100 -4.71 4.55 6.41
CA ASP A 100 -4.12 3.92 7.59
C ASP A 100 -3.66 2.48 7.31
N ALA A 101 -4.39 1.74 6.48
CA ALA A 101 -4.00 0.38 6.11
C ALA A 101 -2.74 0.34 5.23
N TRP A 102 -2.58 1.30 4.32
CA TRP A 102 -1.35 1.44 3.53
C TRP A 102 -0.17 1.89 4.38
N ARG A 103 -0.38 2.92 5.21
CA ARG A 103 0.64 3.40 6.15
C ARG A 103 1.07 2.31 7.11
N LEU A 104 0.14 1.51 7.63
CA LEU A 104 0.48 0.35 8.45
C LEU A 104 1.35 -0.67 7.69
N MET A 105 1.11 -0.88 6.39
CA MET A 105 1.93 -1.78 5.59
C MET A 105 3.38 -1.28 5.47
N PHE A 106 3.57 -0.01 5.11
CA PHE A 106 4.90 0.62 5.08
C PHE A 106 5.52 0.63 6.48
N ALA A 107 4.70 0.91 7.48
CA ALA A 107 5.12 0.97 8.85
C ALA A 107 5.48 -0.40 9.47
N ASN A 108 5.03 -1.49 8.88
CA ASN A 108 5.50 -2.82 9.26
C ASN A 108 6.84 -3.14 8.57
N ALA A 109 7.10 -2.57 7.40
CA ALA A 109 8.32 -2.81 6.64
C ALA A 109 9.52 -2.14 7.30
N TRP A 110 9.43 -0.85 7.67
CA TRP A 110 10.53 -0.14 8.32
C TRP A 110 10.81 -0.61 9.79
N GLU A 111 9.83 -1.21 10.47
CA GLU A 111 9.91 -1.66 11.87
C GLU A 111 10.62 -3.01 11.92
N PHE A 112 10.34 -3.88 10.93
CA PHE A 112 10.93 -5.20 10.87
C PHE A 112 12.31 -5.21 10.19
N ASN A 113 12.53 -4.33 9.21
CA ASN A 113 13.74 -4.34 8.39
C ASN A 113 14.74 -3.27 8.86
N GLN A 114 16.02 -3.50 8.64
CA GLN A 114 17.07 -2.53 8.97
C GLN A 114 17.01 -1.31 8.04
N GLU A 115 17.34 -0.12 8.54
CA GLU A 115 17.29 1.15 7.79
C GLU A 115 18.10 1.11 6.48
N ASN A 116 19.26 0.45 6.50
CA ASN A 116 20.13 0.30 5.33
C ASN A 116 19.65 -0.78 4.33
N SER A 117 18.57 -1.50 4.65
CA SER A 117 18.04 -2.53 3.78
C SER A 117 17.20 -1.93 2.65
N GLN A 118 17.22 -2.58 1.50
CA GLN A 118 16.44 -2.12 0.35
C GLN A 118 14.94 -2.07 0.64
N ILE A 119 14.39 -3.02 1.41
CA ILE A 119 12.95 -3.06 1.73
C ILE A 119 12.54 -1.85 2.57
N TYR A 120 13.42 -1.40 3.48
CA TYR A 120 13.19 -0.20 4.26
C TYR A 120 13.14 1.04 3.35
N GLN A 121 14.13 1.21 2.47
CA GLN A 121 14.18 2.33 1.53
C GLN A 121 13.00 2.31 0.56
N ASP A 122 12.64 1.13 0.04
CA ASP A 122 11.48 0.93 -0.83
C ASP A 122 10.18 1.35 -0.11
N ALA A 123 10.03 1.04 1.18
CA ALA A 123 8.85 1.43 1.95
C ALA A 123 8.70 2.97 2.05
N LEU A 124 9.81 3.69 2.29
CA LEU A 124 9.81 5.16 2.33
C LEU A 124 9.44 5.78 0.98
N ASP A 125 10.00 5.26 -0.11
CA ASP A 125 9.73 5.78 -1.45
C ASP A 125 8.29 5.47 -1.89
N LEU A 126 7.79 4.28 -1.58
CA LEU A 126 6.40 3.90 -1.85
C LEU A 126 5.40 4.72 -1.02
N GLU A 127 5.73 5.06 0.22
CA GLU A 127 4.90 5.93 1.07
C GLU A 127 4.78 7.34 0.51
N LYS A 128 5.90 7.98 0.13
CA LYS A 128 5.89 9.31 -0.51
C LYS A 128 5.04 9.31 -1.78
N TYR A 129 5.23 8.30 -2.62
CA TYR A 129 4.47 8.18 -3.85
C TYR A 129 2.97 7.95 -3.57
N PHE A 130 2.64 7.13 -2.57
CA PHE A 130 1.26 6.94 -2.15
C PHE A 130 0.61 8.26 -1.70
N ASP A 131 1.32 9.06 -0.90
CA ASP A 131 0.82 10.37 -0.45
C ASP A 131 0.59 11.32 -1.64
N GLU A 132 1.50 11.38 -2.62
CA GLU A 132 1.31 12.17 -3.85
C GLU A 132 0.04 11.76 -4.60
N GLN A 133 -0.22 10.45 -4.73
CA GLN A 133 -1.41 9.94 -5.40
C GLN A 133 -2.69 10.25 -4.61
N ILE A 134 -2.65 10.18 -3.28
CA ILE A 134 -3.77 10.55 -2.41
C ILE A 134 -4.09 12.05 -2.57
N LEU A 135 -3.09 12.93 -2.62
CA LEU A 135 -3.27 14.36 -2.81
C LEU A 135 -3.89 14.68 -4.18
N GLN A 136 -3.36 14.10 -5.24
CA GLN A 136 -3.89 14.27 -6.60
C GLN A 136 -5.35 13.82 -6.68
N ALA A 137 -5.66 12.67 -6.09
CA ALA A 137 -7.02 12.16 -6.05
C ALA A 137 -7.96 13.03 -5.20
N ALA A 138 -7.51 13.49 -4.05
CA ALA A 138 -8.29 14.37 -3.19
C ALA A 138 -8.66 15.66 -3.92
N GLN A 139 -7.72 16.23 -4.67
CA GLN A 139 -8.00 17.38 -5.53
C GLN A 139 -8.97 17.04 -6.66
N LYS A 140 -8.74 15.94 -7.38
CA LYS A 140 -9.54 15.50 -8.54
C LYS A 140 -11.00 15.19 -8.17
N TYR A 141 -11.21 14.59 -7.01
CA TYR A 141 -12.53 14.13 -6.55
C TYR A 141 -13.11 15.01 -5.44
N PHE A 142 -12.48 16.15 -5.13
CA PHE A 142 -12.88 17.09 -4.07
C PHE A 142 -13.08 16.40 -2.71
N ILE A 143 -12.19 15.45 -2.37
CA ILE A 143 -12.22 14.72 -1.09
C ILE A 143 -11.50 15.57 -0.05
N SER A 144 -12.13 15.77 1.10
CA SER A 144 -11.45 16.31 2.28
C SER A 144 -10.61 15.22 2.93
N LEU A 145 -9.29 15.44 3.01
CA LEU A 145 -8.38 14.56 3.74
C LEU A 145 -8.34 14.97 5.22
N PRO A 146 -8.18 14.03 6.16
CA PRO A 146 -7.96 14.38 7.56
C PRO A 146 -6.61 15.08 7.71
N GLU A 147 -6.46 15.92 8.74
CA GLU A 147 -5.19 16.60 9.02
C GLU A 147 -4.03 15.61 9.25
N SER A 148 -4.32 14.43 9.81
CA SER A 148 -3.36 13.34 9.99
C SER A 148 -2.80 12.78 8.69
N SER A 149 -3.47 13.00 7.54
CA SER A 149 -2.94 12.62 6.23
C SER A 149 -1.72 13.44 5.81
N PHE A 150 -1.44 14.58 6.45
CA PHE A 150 -0.31 15.45 6.08
C PHE A 150 0.89 15.38 7.04
N MET A 151 0.77 14.62 8.14
CA MET A 151 1.95 14.31 8.97
C MET A 151 2.76 13.25 8.25
N MET A 152 3.81 13.67 7.53
CA MET A 152 4.89 12.75 7.16
C MET A 152 5.51 12.20 8.45
N PRO A 153 5.74 10.89 8.56
CA PRO A 153 6.56 10.40 9.64
C PRO A 153 7.97 11.00 9.52
N MET A 154 8.43 11.60 10.62
CA MET A 154 9.79 12.11 10.78
C MET A 154 10.80 10.97 10.87
#